data_AF-Q8TQK8-F1
#
_entry.id   AF-Q8TQK8-F1
#
_cell.length_a   1.000
_cell.length_b   1.000
_cell.length_c   1.000
_cell.angle_alpha   90.00
_cell.angle_beta   90.00
_cell.angle_gamma   90.00
#
_symmetry.space_group_name_H-M   'P 1'
#
loop_
_entity.id
_entity.type
_entity.pdbx_description
1 polymer ?
#
loop_
_entity_poly.entity_id
_entity_poly.type
_entity_poly.pdbx_seq_one_letter_code
_entity_poly.pdbx_strand_id
1 'polypeptide(L)'
;MGVGSGINYLEVDLNWGDTIDSLTLSISTPSGSKLEPYHDNYDGSVNGRIRLNIDPSQGYVEQGTWQFKVYGESVSGSEDYTFNVYQR
;
A
#
# COMPACT_ATOMS: atom_id res chain seq x y z
N MET A 1 4.65 1.01 10.44
CA MET A 1 3.35 0.95 11.16
C MET A 1 3.35 -0.28 12.03
N GLY A 2 2.95 -0.17 13.31
CA GLY A 2 2.81 -1.33 14.19
C GLY A 2 1.42 -1.96 14.05
N VAL A 3 1.37 -3.28 13.84
CA VAL A 3 0.15 -4.09 13.81
C VAL A 3 0.05 -4.92 15.08
N GLY A 4 -1.07 -4.79 15.78
CA GLY A 4 -1.34 -5.50 17.04
C GLY A 4 -1.90 -6.91 16.84
N SER A 5 -2.19 -7.60 17.94
CA SER A 5 -2.87 -8.89 17.91
C SER A 5 -4.34 -8.76 17.50
N GLY A 6 -4.88 -9.82 16.87
CA GLY A 6 -6.30 -9.89 16.50
C GLY A 6 -6.69 -9.07 15.26
N ILE A 7 -5.73 -8.54 14.52
CA ILE A 7 -5.97 -7.85 13.24
C ILE A 7 -6.06 -8.89 12.13
N ASN A 8 -7.16 -8.85 11.39
CA ASN A 8 -7.47 -9.86 10.37
C ASN A 8 -7.06 -9.39 8.98
N TYR A 9 -7.13 -8.09 8.70
CA TYR A 9 -6.62 -7.52 7.46
C TYR A 9 -6.18 -6.06 7.62
N LEU A 10 -5.33 -5.61 6.69
CA LEU A 10 -4.98 -4.20 6.53
C LEU A 10 -5.64 -3.65 5.27
N GLU A 11 -6.30 -2.50 5.38
CA GLU A 11 -6.72 -1.71 4.22
C GLU A 11 -5.66 -0.63 3.99
N VAL A 12 -5.03 -0.64 2.81
CA VAL A 12 -4.00 0.32 2.41
C VAL A 12 -4.55 1.19 1.29
N ASP A 13 -4.38 2.50 1.42
CA ASP A 13 -4.90 3.49 0.49
C ASP A 13 -3.84 4.57 0.22
N LEU A 14 -3.26 4.52 -0.97
CA LEU A 14 -2.37 5.54 -1.50
C LEU A 14 -3.10 6.28 -2.61
N ASN A 15 -3.27 7.60 -2.49
CA ASN A 15 -4.03 8.40 -3.43
C ASN A 15 -3.30 9.71 -3.74
N TRP A 16 -2.98 9.93 -5.01
CA TRP A 16 -2.39 11.17 -5.55
C TRP A 16 -3.37 11.93 -6.47
N GLY A 17 -4.44 11.29 -6.92
CA GLY A 17 -5.66 11.98 -7.39
C GLY A 17 -5.68 12.41 -8.86
N ASP A 18 -4.63 12.13 -9.62
CA ASP A 18 -4.63 12.27 -11.07
C ASP A 18 -3.86 11.13 -11.79
N THR A 19 -3.98 11.10 -13.11
CA THR A 19 -3.37 10.06 -13.96
C THR A 19 -2.21 10.59 -14.81
N ILE A 20 -1.73 11.81 -14.54
CA ILE A 20 -0.60 12.41 -15.25
C ILE A 20 0.69 11.80 -14.71
N ASP A 21 0.79 11.70 -13.39
CA ASP A 21 1.90 11.09 -12.69
C ASP A 21 1.57 9.66 -12.22
N SER A 22 2.61 8.85 -12.00
CA SER A 22 2.52 7.47 -11.54
C SER A 22 3.35 7.27 -10.29
N LEU A 23 2.70 6.74 -9.24
CA LEU A 23 3.34 6.30 -8.01
C LEU A 23 3.25 4.77 -7.89
N THR A 24 4.22 4.19 -7.18
CA THR A 24 4.26 2.77 -6.82
C THR A 24 4.33 2.60 -5.31
N LEU A 25 3.81 1.47 -4.82
CA LEU A 25 3.82 1.12 -3.41
C LEU A 25 4.50 -0.23 -3.20
N SER A 26 5.61 -0.26 -2.48
CA SER A 26 6.24 -1.51 -2.00
C SER A 26 5.99 -1.72 -0.52
N ILE A 27 5.79 -2.98 -0.12
CA ILE A 27 5.43 -3.33 1.26
C ILE A 27 6.39 -4.40 1.80
N SER A 28 6.91 -4.20 3.00
CA SER A 28 7.68 -5.23 3.73
C SER A 28 6.89 -5.69 4.95
N THR A 29 6.71 -7.00 5.09
CA THR A 29 6.11 -7.63 6.27
C THR A 29 7.06 -7.54 7.47
N PRO A 30 6.57 -7.73 8.71
CA PRO A 30 7.42 -7.78 9.91
C PRO A 30 8.50 -8.88 9.84
N SER A 31 8.19 -10.02 9.21
CA SER A 31 9.15 -11.11 8.94
C SER A 31 10.20 -10.78 7.88
N GLY A 32 10.09 -9.63 7.21
CA GLY A 32 11.01 -9.19 6.15
C GLY A 32 10.66 -9.69 4.75
N SER A 33 9.51 -10.35 4.57
CA SER A 33 9.00 -10.68 3.23
C SER A 33 8.62 -9.39 2.50
N LYS A 34 8.94 -9.31 1.20
CA LYS A 34 8.59 -8.18 0.36
C LYS A 34 7.41 -8.53 -0.53
N LEU A 35 6.41 -7.66 -0.53
CA LEU A 35 5.36 -7.67 -1.55
C LEU A 35 5.83 -6.77 -2.69
N GLU A 36 5.69 -7.28 -3.91
CA GLU A 36 6.06 -6.57 -5.14
C GLU A 36 5.41 -5.19 -5.21
N PRO A 37 5.99 -4.24 -5.97
CA PRO A 37 5.39 -2.94 -6.16
C PRO A 37 3.96 -3.06 -6.71
N TYR A 38 3.03 -2.43 -6.01
CA TYR A 38 1.69 -2.19 -6.53
C TYR A 38 1.73 -0.94 -7.41
N HIS A 39 0.98 -0.99 -8.50
CA HIS A 39 0.79 0.11 -9.46
C HIS A 39 -0.69 0.52 -9.46
N ASP A 40 -1.00 1.69 -10.02
CA ASP A 40 -2.36 2.27 -10.07
C ASP A 40 -3.41 1.24 -10.53
N ASN A 41 -3.10 0.49 -11.61
CA ASN A 41 -3.99 -0.53 -12.17
C ASN A 41 -4.27 -1.76 -11.30
N TYR A 42 -3.69 -1.87 -10.10
CA TYR A 42 -3.84 -3.03 -9.24
C TYR A 42 -5.30 -3.28 -8.82
N ASP A 43 -6.06 -2.21 -8.56
CA ASP A 43 -7.47 -2.31 -8.18
C ASP A 43 -8.43 -2.39 -9.38
N GLY A 44 -7.87 -2.51 -10.59
CA GLY A 44 -8.61 -2.56 -11.85
C GLY A 44 -8.88 -1.19 -12.49
N SER A 45 -8.41 -0.10 -11.90
CA SER A 45 -8.59 1.27 -12.40
C SER A 45 -7.25 1.98 -12.57
N VAL A 46 -7.17 2.94 -13.51
CA VAL A 46 -6.06 3.91 -13.57
C VAL A 46 -6.67 5.26 -13.24
N ASN A 47 -6.55 5.68 -11.99
CA ASN A 47 -7.28 6.82 -11.45
C ASN A 47 -6.46 7.63 -10.42
N GLY A 48 -5.16 7.39 -10.34
CA GLY A 48 -4.30 8.08 -9.40
C GLY A 48 -4.39 7.52 -7.98
N ARG A 49 -4.70 6.22 -7.82
CA ARG A 49 -4.92 5.61 -6.51
C ARG A 49 -4.63 4.12 -6.51
N ILE A 50 -3.83 3.69 -5.54
CA ILE A 50 -3.65 2.28 -5.20
C ILE A 50 -4.42 1.99 -3.92
N ARG A 51 -5.48 1.20 -4.04
CA ARG A 51 -6.22 0.67 -2.89
C ARG A 51 -6.15 -0.85 -2.85
N LEU A 52 -5.64 -1.40 -1.75
CA LEU A 52 -5.59 -2.85 -1.58
C LEU A 52 -5.93 -3.29 -0.15
N ASN A 53 -6.45 -4.51 -0.05
CA ASN A 53 -6.62 -5.22 1.21
C ASN A 53 -5.54 -6.30 1.32
N ILE A 54 -4.76 -6.27 2.40
CA ILE A 54 -3.83 -7.33 2.76
C ILE A 54 -4.58 -8.29 3.67
N ASP A 55 -5.13 -9.34 3.05
CA ASP A 55 -5.76 -10.47 3.73
C ASP A 55 -4.91 -11.73 3.50
N PRO A 56 -4.11 -12.14 4.48
CA PRO A 56 -3.27 -13.32 4.34
C PRO A 56 -4.11 -14.60 4.48
N SER A 57 -3.84 -15.58 3.63
CA SER A 57 -4.57 -16.86 3.55
C SER A 57 -4.66 -17.66 4.86
N GLN A 58 -3.77 -17.39 5.81
CA GLN A 58 -3.74 -17.98 7.15
C GLN A 58 -4.74 -17.34 8.15
N GLY A 59 -5.49 -16.30 7.73
CA GLY A 59 -6.58 -15.69 8.50
C GLY A 59 -6.17 -14.63 9.53
N TYR A 60 -4.89 -14.21 9.56
CA TYR A 60 -4.43 -13.12 10.41
C TYR A 60 -3.22 -12.40 9.80
N VAL A 61 -3.18 -11.07 9.96
CA VAL A 61 -2.03 -10.24 9.58
C VAL A 61 -0.89 -10.45 10.57
N GLU A 62 0.33 -10.57 10.05
CA GLU A 62 1.52 -10.69 10.88
C GLU A 62 1.64 -9.51 11.85
N GLN A 63 1.80 -9.81 13.13
CA GLN A 63 2.01 -8.81 14.17
C GLN A 63 3.40 -8.19 14.04
N GLY A 64 3.53 -6.91 14.35
CA GLY A 64 4.80 -6.21 14.37
C GLY A 64 4.86 -5.05 13.38
N THR A 65 6.09 -4.70 12.97
CA THR A 65 6.32 -3.48 12.18
C THR A 65 6.26 -3.76 10.69
N TRP A 66 5.22 -3.23 10.06
CA TRP A 66 5.10 -3.18 8.60
C TRP A 66 5.76 -1.91 8.05
N GLN A 67 6.43 -2.04 6.92
CA GLN A 67 7.05 -0.92 6.20
C GLN A 67 6.36 -0.73 4.85
N PHE A 68 6.09 0.53 4.52
CA PHE A 68 5.46 0.93 3.28
C PHE A 68 6.35 1.98 2.62
N LYS A 69 6.65 1.80 1.34
CA LYS A 69 7.50 2.71 0.57
C LYS A 69 6.74 3.17 -0.66
N VAL A 70 6.49 4.47 -0.72
CA VAL A 70 5.96 5.15 -1.91
C VAL A 70 7.14 5.60 -2.78
N TYR A 71 7.06 5.37 -4.07
CA TYR A 71 8.08 5.79 -5.03
C TYR A 71 7.43 6.37 -6.30
N GLY A 72 7.92 7.51 -6.76
CA GLY A 72 7.49 8.11 -8.02
C GLY A 72 8.07 7.35 -9.21
N GLU A 73 7.23 6.60 -9.90
CA GLU A 73 7.62 5.83 -11.09
C GLU A 73 7.78 6.75 -12.30
N SER A 74 6.85 7.69 -12.49
CA SER A 74 6.93 8.74 -13.49
C SER A 74 6.25 9.98 -12.94
N VAL A 75 7.04 10.98 -12.53
CA VAL A 75 6.53 12.21 -11.91
C VAL A 75 7.13 13.42 -12.63
N SER A 76 6.28 14.31 -13.13
CA SER A 76 6.69 15.59 -13.70
C SER A 76 6.78 16.66 -12.61
N GLY A 77 7.96 16.82 -12.01
CA GLY A 77 8.18 17.82 -10.96
C GLY A 77 8.01 17.21 -9.57
N SER A 78 6.92 17.53 -8.88
CA SER A 78 6.62 17.02 -7.55
C SER A 78 5.17 16.61 -7.48
N GLU A 79 4.93 15.45 -6.86
CA GLU A 79 3.59 14.88 -6.69
C GLU A 79 3.27 14.78 -5.19
N ASP A 80 2.10 15.27 -4.83
CA ASP A 80 1.56 15.17 -3.49
C ASP A 80 0.70 13.91 -3.38
N TYR A 81 0.65 13.32 -2.19
CA TYR A 81 -0.21 12.16 -1.97
C TYR A 81 -0.73 12.09 -0.55
N THR A 82 -1.83 11.35 -0.40
CA THR A 82 -2.34 10.89 0.88
C THR A 82 -2.05 9.40 1.02
N PHE A 83 -1.62 8.99 2.21
CA PHE A 83 -1.31 7.60 2.51
C PHE A 83 -1.95 7.20 3.84
N ASN A 84 -2.89 6.25 3.78
CA ASN A 84 -3.61 5.75 4.94
C ASN A 84 -3.49 4.23 5.04
N VAL A 85 -3.42 3.74 6.28
CA VAL A 85 -3.51 2.31 6.57
C VAL A 85 -4.46 2.10 7.74
N TYR A 86 -5.47 1.25 7.53
CA TYR A 86 -6.47 0.90 8.53
C TYR A 86 -6.26 -0.56 8.98
N GLN A 87 -6.25 -0.77 10.30
CA GLN A 87 -6.25 -2.11 10.91
C GLN A 87 -7.69 -2.52 11.17
N ARG A 88 -8.09 -3.71 10.71
CA ARG A 88 -9.47 -4.20 10.75
C ARG A 88 -9.57 -5.61 11.29
#